data_AF-A0A127CRJ9-F1
#
_entry.id   AF-A0A127CRJ9-F1
#
_cell.length_a   1.000
_cell.length_b   1.000
_cell.length_c   1.000
_cell.angle_alpha   90.00
_cell.angle_beta   90.00
_cell.angle_gamma   90.00
#
_symmetry.space_group_name_H-M   'P 1'
#
loop_
_entity.id
_entity.type
_entity.pdbx_description
1 polymer ?
#
loop_
_entity_poly.entity_id
_entity_poly.type
_entity_poly.pdbx_seq_one_letter_code
_entity_poly.pdbx_strand_id
1 'polypeptide(L)'
;MPTESAISEVSETYNLSASARSILRTLHGPVPGEGAPVMAYLTLKGGVYTQYLINELGPIELWALSTTSEDTALRSMLYDRLGSKRARTILAARFPDGSAKATIERRLGELEDRGVAVDEGKRGDVIRDLADQIVKEAVA
;
A
#
# COMPACT_ATOMS: atom_id res chain seq x y z
N MET A 1 1.20 3.94 -20.32
CA MET A 1 0.16 3.32 -21.16
C MET A 1 0.82 2.65 -22.35
N PRO A 2 0.39 1.45 -22.77
CA PRO A 2 0.86 0.82 -23.99
C PRO A 2 0.59 1.69 -25.23
N THR A 3 1.50 1.68 -26.20
CA THR A 3 1.29 2.37 -27.48
C THR A 3 0.34 1.58 -28.37
N GLU A 4 -0.39 2.23 -29.28
CA GLU A 4 -1.26 1.52 -30.23
C GLU A 4 -0.48 0.54 -31.12
N SER A 5 0.78 0.82 -31.44
CA SER A 5 1.65 -0.11 -32.17
C SER A 5 1.90 -1.40 -31.40
N ALA A 6 2.27 -1.30 -30.12
CA ALA A 6 2.49 -2.46 -29.26
C ALA A 6 1.20 -3.25 -29.04
N ILE A 7 0.07 -2.56 -28.89
CA ILE A 7 -1.25 -3.19 -28.77
C ILE A 7 -1.59 -3.98 -30.05
N SER A 8 -1.33 -3.43 -31.24
CA SER A 8 -1.58 -4.13 -32.52
C SER A 8 -0.69 -5.36 -32.65
N GLU A 9 0.61 -5.21 -32.41
CA GLU A 9 1.60 -6.29 -32.49
C GLU A 9 1.24 -7.48 -31.58
N VAL A 10 0.93 -7.21 -30.31
CA VAL A 10 0.52 -8.25 -29.35
C VAL A 10 -0.84 -8.84 -29.75
N SER A 11 -1.79 -8.03 -30.21
CA SER A 11 -3.11 -8.52 -30.62
C SER A 11 -3.03 -9.46 -31.81
N GLU A 12 -2.18 -9.16 -32.79
CA GLU A 12 -1.96 -9.99 -33.97
C GLU A 12 -1.21 -11.28 -33.61
N THR A 13 -0.18 -11.18 -32.78
CA THR A 13 0.64 -12.33 -32.35
C THR A 13 -0.19 -13.37 -31.61
N TYR A 14 -1.08 -12.94 -30.71
CA TYR A 14 -1.88 -13.83 -29.86
C TYR A 14 -3.33 -14.00 -30.31
N ASN A 15 -3.71 -13.40 -31.45
CA ASN A 15 -5.09 -13.36 -31.98
C ASN A 15 -6.11 -12.91 -30.91
N LEU A 16 -5.82 -11.77 -30.26
CA LEU A 16 -6.64 -11.25 -29.16
C LEU A 16 -8.00 -10.75 -29.67
N SER A 17 -9.04 -10.96 -28.86
CA SER A 17 -10.38 -10.42 -29.13
C SER A 17 -10.42 -8.89 -29.06
N ALA A 18 -11.46 -8.29 -29.64
CA ALA A 18 -11.68 -6.84 -29.54
C ALA A 18 -11.76 -6.35 -28.08
N SER A 19 -12.38 -7.14 -27.19
CA SER A 19 -12.47 -6.84 -25.76
C SER A 19 -11.10 -6.88 -25.07
N ALA A 20 -10.28 -7.90 -25.36
CA ALA A 20 -8.91 -7.99 -24.87
C ALA A 20 -8.07 -6.79 -25.34
N ARG A 21 -8.19 -6.41 -26.61
CA ARG A 21 -7.53 -5.21 -27.16
C ARG A 21 -7.98 -3.92 -26.46
N SER A 22 -9.25 -3.80 -26.10
CA SER A 22 -9.75 -2.65 -25.33
C SER A 22 -9.16 -2.60 -23.92
N ILE A 23 -9.00 -3.75 -23.26
CA ILE A 23 -8.39 -3.84 -21.92
C ILE A 23 -6.92 -3.43 -21.98
N LEU A 24 -6.17 -3.79 -23.04
CA LEU A 24 -4.78 -3.37 -23.18
C LEU A 24 -4.61 -1.84 -23.15
N ARG A 25 -5.59 -1.08 -23.62
CA ARG A 25 -5.59 0.40 -23.57
C ARG A 25 -5.80 0.96 -22.17
N THR A 26 -6.35 0.18 -21.24
CA THR A 26 -6.59 0.62 -19.86
C THR A 26 -5.42 0.27 -18.94
N LEU A 27 -4.43 -0.50 -19.42
CA LEU A 27 -3.29 -0.89 -18.61
C LEU A 27 -2.37 0.31 -18.30
N HIS A 28 -2.12 0.55 -17.03
CA HIS A 28 -1.24 1.57 -16.49
C HIS A 28 -0.27 0.97 -15.46
N GLY A 29 0.72 1.76 -15.04
CA GLY A 29 1.57 1.39 -13.90
C GLY A 29 0.80 1.42 -12.58
N PRO A 30 1.40 1.01 -11.46
CA PRO A 30 0.73 1.01 -10.16
C PRO A 30 0.27 2.41 -9.76
N VAL A 31 -0.99 2.51 -9.31
CA VAL A 31 -1.58 3.72 -8.70
C VAL A 31 -1.85 3.44 -7.21
N PRO A 32 -1.46 4.34 -6.29
CA PRO A 32 -1.74 4.17 -4.86
C PRO A 32 -3.24 3.96 -4.59
N GLY A 33 -3.59 2.85 -3.92
CA GLY A 33 -4.97 2.49 -3.58
C GLY A 33 -5.83 1.92 -4.71
N GLU A 34 -5.30 1.85 -5.94
CA GLU A 34 -5.97 1.22 -7.09
C GLU A 34 -5.17 0.03 -7.65
N GLY A 35 -3.90 -0.11 -7.29
CA GLY A 35 -3.02 -1.18 -7.75
C GLY A 35 -2.53 -0.98 -9.19
N ALA A 36 -1.95 -2.03 -9.76
CA ALA A 36 -1.54 -2.09 -11.15
C ALA A 36 -2.47 -3.03 -11.93
N PRO A 37 -3.20 -2.56 -12.94
CA PRO A 37 -3.99 -3.46 -13.77
C PRO A 37 -3.10 -4.38 -14.59
N VAL A 38 -3.48 -5.66 -14.65
CA VAL A 38 -2.80 -6.72 -15.37
C VAL A 38 -3.82 -7.48 -16.19
N MET A 39 -3.53 -7.69 -17.47
CA MET A 39 -4.26 -8.64 -18.28
C MET A 39 -3.48 -9.95 -18.35
N ALA A 40 -4.06 -11.04 -17.85
CA ALA A 40 -3.51 -12.37 -18.00
C ALA A 40 -4.14 -13.05 -19.22
N TYR A 41 -3.30 -13.47 -20.17
CA TYR A 41 -3.69 -14.28 -21.32
C TYR A 41 -3.05 -15.66 -21.19
N LEU A 42 -3.87 -16.70 -21.02
CA LEU A 42 -3.44 -18.03 -20.64
C LEU A 42 -3.94 -19.05 -21.65
N THR A 43 -3.02 -19.69 -22.38
CA THR A 43 -3.34 -20.81 -23.27
C THR A 43 -3.15 -22.12 -22.53
N LEU A 44 -4.25 -22.79 -22.18
CA LEU A 44 -4.28 -24.07 -21.48
C LEU A 44 -4.77 -25.17 -22.42
N LYS A 45 -4.62 -26.45 -22.03
CA LYS A 45 -5.14 -27.59 -22.82
C LYS A 45 -6.65 -27.49 -23.11
N GLY A 46 -7.41 -26.87 -22.21
CA GLY A 46 -8.85 -26.68 -22.32
C GLY A 46 -9.27 -25.43 -23.11
N GLY A 47 -8.33 -24.61 -23.56
CA GLY A 47 -8.61 -23.38 -24.32
C GLY A 47 -7.88 -22.16 -23.78
N VAL A 48 -8.26 -21.01 -24.34
CA VAL A 48 -7.72 -19.69 -24.00
C VAL A 48 -8.55 -19.04 -22.91
N TYR A 49 -7.90 -18.56 -21.87
CA TYR A 49 -8.50 -17.79 -20.78
C TYR A 49 -7.89 -16.40 -20.75
N THR A 50 -8.75 -15.38 -20.72
CA THR A 50 -8.36 -13.98 -20.56
C THR A 50 -8.94 -13.47 -19.26
N GLN A 51 -8.10 -12.90 -18.39
CA GLN A 51 -8.53 -12.31 -17.12
C GLN A 51 -7.99 -10.88 -17.00
N TYR A 52 -8.84 -9.99 -16.51
CA TYR A 52 -8.43 -8.66 -16.05
C TYR A 52 -8.29 -8.70 -14.54
N LEU A 53 -7.09 -8.40 -14.06
CA LEU A 53 -6.69 -8.51 -12.67
C LEU A 53 -6.13 -7.16 -12.21
N ILE A 54 -6.22 -6.91 -10.92
CA ILE A 54 -5.54 -5.78 -10.28
C ILE A 54 -4.48 -6.39 -9.34
N ASN A 55 -3.22 -6.05 -9.59
CA ASN A 55 -2.11 -6.39 -8.71
C ASN A 55 -1.94 -5.28 -7.67
N GLU A 56 -2.39 -5.54 -6.44
CA GLU A 56 -2.33 -4.60 -5.33
C GLU A 56 -1.74 -5.30 -4.10
N LEU A 57 -0.96 -4.55 -3.31
CA LEU A 57 -0.45 -5.02 -2.02
C LEU A 57 -1.53 -4.86 -0.95
N GLY A 58 -1.74 -5.91 -0.16
CA GLY A 58 -2.66 -5.83 0.96
C GLY A 58 -2.13 -4.93 2.09
N PRO A 59 -2.98 -4.38 2.96
CA PRO A 59 -2.56 -3.51 4.07
C PRO A 59 -1.47 -4.10 4.98
N ILE A 60 -1.51 -5.42 5.22
CA ILE A 60 -0.48 -6.12 6.01
C ILE A 60 0.88 -6.11 5.28
N GLU A 61 0.87 -6.28 3.96
CA GLU A 61 2.07 -6.27 3.12
C GLU A 61 2.62 -4.86 2.98
N LEU A 62 1.75 -3.86 2.80
CA LEU A 62 2.16 -2.45 2.83
C LEU A 62 2.89 -2.12 4.13
N TRP A 63 2.36 -2.54 5.28
CA TRP A 63 3.04 -2.38 6.57
C TRP A 63 4.29 -3.23 6.73
N ALA A 64 4.40 -4.37 6.05
CA ALA A 64 5.64 -5.16 6.04
C ALA A 64 6.73 -4.50 5.19
N LEU A 65 6.35 -3.80 4.12
CA LEU A 65 7.24 -3.21 3.13
C LEU A 65 7.48 -1.71 3.30
N SER A 66 6.76 -1.03 4.19
CA SER A 66 7.01 0.39 4.46
C SER A 66 8.43 0.61 5.00
N THR A 67 9.11 1.61 4.42
CA THR A 67 10.49 2.02 4.71
C THR A 67 10.60 3.45 5.21
N THR A 68 9.48 4.16 5.44
CA THR A 68 9.55 5.51 6.00
C THR A 68 10.11 5.45 7.43
N SER A 69 10.80 6.50 7.86
CA SER A 69 11.38 6.59 9.21
C SER A 69 10.32 6.47 10.29
N GLU A 70 9.20 7.18 10.10
CA GLU A 70 8.05 7.23 11.00
C GLU A 70 7.40 5.85 11.15
N ASP A 71 7.10 5.20 10.03
CA ASP A 71 6.45 3.89 10.03
C ASP A 71 7.39 2.83 10.62
N THR A 72 8.68 2.90 10.28
CA THR A 72 9.69 1.98 10.82
C THR A 72 9.83 2.12 12.33
N ALA A 73 9.87 3.35 12.85
CA ALA A 73 9.95 3.61 14.28
C ALA A 73 8.68 3.10 15.01
N LEU A 74 7.49 3.48 14.53
CA LEU A 74 6.22 3.06 15.11
C LEU A 74 6.08 1.53 15.11
N ARG A 75 6.36 0.90 13.97
CA ARG A 75 6.28 -0.55 13.78
C ARG A 75 7.26 -1.29 14.67
N SER A 76 8.49 -0.79 14.84
CA SER A 76 9.49 -1.40 15.72
C SER A 76 9.02 -1.39 17.18
N MET A 77 8.51 -0.24 17.67
CA MET A 77 7.95 -0.15 19.03
C MET A 77 6.79 -1.13 19.25
N LEU A 78 5.92 -1.30 18.25
CA LEU A 78 4.80 -2.25 18.34
C LEU A 78 5.27 -3.70 18.23
N TYR A 79 6.32 -4.00 17.45
CA TYR A 79 6.89 -5.33 17.35
C TYR A 79 7.42 -5.80 18.69
N ASP A 80 8.15 -4.95 19.40
CA ASP A 80 8.73 -5.27 20.71
C ASP A 80 7.65 -5.57 21.76
N ARG A 81 6.49 -4.91 21.66
CA ARG A 81 5.42 -4.98 22.66
C ARG A 81 4.35 -6.03 22.39
N LEU A 82 4.03 -6.28 21.11
CA LEU A 82 2.89 -7.11 20.69
C LEU A 82 3.29 -8.32 19.84
N GLY A 83 4.54 -8.36 19.38
CA GLY A 83 5.00 -9.30 18.37
C GLY A 83 4.62 -8.88 16.95
N SER A 84 5.48 -9.24 15.99
CA SER A 84 5.45 -8.69 14.63
C SER A 84 4.15 -8.97 13.86
N LYS A 85 3.59 -10.18 14.00
CA LYS A 85 2.34 -10.58 13.33
C LYS A 85 1.15 -9.73 13.82
N ARG A 86 0.94 -9.68 15.14
CA ARG A 86 -0.19 -8.97 15.74
C ARG A 86 -0.07 -7.46 15.51
N ALA A 87 1.14 -6.90 15.65
CA ALA A 87 1.40 -5.51 15.37
C ALA A 87 1.02 -5.12 13.93
N ARG A 88 1.45 -5.89 12.91
CA ARG A 88 1.06 -5.63 11.51
C ARG A 88 -0.44 -5.74 11.29
N THR A 89 -1.12 -6.71 11.92
CA THR A 89 -2.58 -6.81 11.81
C THR A 89 -3.29 -5.57 12.37
N ILE A 90 -2.85 -5.06 13.52
CA ILE A 90 -3.43 -3.86 14.13
C ILE A 90 -3.13 -2.61 13.29
N LEU A 91 -1.88 -2.47 12.84
CA LEU A 91 -1.47 -1.37 11.99
C LEU A 91 -2.24 -1.36 10.66
N ALA A 92 -2.38 -2.51 10.01
CA ALA A 92 -3.17 -2.68 8.80
C ALA A 92 -4.65 -2.33 8.97
N ALA A 93 -5.24 -2.67 10.13
CA ALA A 93 -6.63 -2.32 10.43
C ALA A 93 -6.81 -0.81 10.69
N ARG A 94 -5.82 -0.16 11.31
CA ARG A 94 -5.87 1.27 11.67
C ARG A 94 -5.47 2.20 10.53
N PHE A 95 -4.50 1.76 9.71
CA PHE A 95 -3.89 2.51 8.62
C PHE A 95 -3.85 1.60 7.37
N PRO A 96 -4.99 1.44 6.68
CA PRO A 96 -5.11 0.51 5.56
C PRO A 96 -4.26 0.90 4.35
N ASP A 97 -3.90 2.18 4.23
CA ASP A 97 -2.99 2.74 3.23
C ASP A 97 -1.51 2.39 3.50
N GLY A 98 -1.21 1.75 4.63
CA GLY A 98 0.12 1.24 4.93
C GLY A 98 1.08 2.22 5.59
N SER A 99 0.59 3.39 6.01
CA SER A 99 1.43 4.40 6.66
C SER A 99 0.70 5.16 7.76
N ALA A 100 1.40 5.45 8.85
CA ALA A 100 0.94 6.36 9.90
C ALA A 100 1.43 7.79 9.69
N LYS A 101 2.24 8.05 8.65
CA LYS A 101 2.92 9.34 8.42
C LYS A 101 1.94 10.52 8.45
N ALA A 102 0.83 10.44 7.73
CA ALA A 102 -0.16 11.52 7.70
C ALA A 102 -0.73 11.84 9.10
N THR A 103 -0.95 10.81 9.92
CA THR A 103 -1.41 10.99 11.30
C THR A 103 -0.34 11.63 12.18
N ILE A 104 0.92 11.25 12.00
CA ILE A 104 2.05 11.79 12.75
C ILE A 104 2.28 13.26 12.37
N GLU A 105 2.32 13.59 11.09
CA GLU A 105 2.46 14.99 10.62
C GLU A 105 1.30 15.87 11.13
N ARG A 106 0.07 15.37 11.11
CA ARG A 106 -1.08 16.10 11.68
C ARG A 106 -0.88 16.41 13.16
N ARG A 107 -0.42 15.44 13.96
CA ARG A 107 -0.15 15.64 15.40
C ARG A 107 0.99 16.62 15.65
N LEU A 108 2.00 16.63 14.77
CA LEU A 108 3.11 17.59 14.83
C LEU A 108 2.64 19.00 14.48
N GLY A 109 1.83 19.17 13.43
CA GLY A 109 1.23 20.47 13.10
C GLY A 109 0.38 21.02 14.26
N GLU A 110 -0.39 20.18 14.93
CA GLU A 110 -1.14 20.58 16.14
C GLU A 110 -0.24 21.04 17.31
N LEU A 111 1.01 20.58 17.38
CA LEU A 111 2.00 21.06 18.36
C LEU A 111 2.59 22.41 17.93
N GLU A 112 2.91 22.57 16.65
CA GLU A 112 3.40 23.83 16.09
C GLU A 112 2.38 24.96 16.24
N ASP A 113 1.10 24.68 15.96
CA ASP A 113 0.00 25.63 16.13
C ASP A 113 -0.16 26.11 17.59
N ARG A 114 0.30 25.29 18.55
CA ARG A 114 0.34 25.62 19.99
C ARG A 114 1.64 26.30 20.41
N GLY A 115 2.52 26.64 19.46
CA GLY A 115 3.80 27.30 19.71
C GLY A 115 4.89 26.36 20.21
N VAL A 116 4.72 25.05 20.08
CA VAL A 116 5.77 24.07 20.42
C VAL A 116 6.67 23.88 19.20
N ALA A 117 7.96 24.17 19.35
CA ALA A 117 8.93 23.89 18.30
C ALA A 117 9.01 22.39 18.04
N VAL A 118 8.86 21.98 16.78
CA VAL A 118 8.99 20.59 16.36
C VAL A 118 10.44 20.31 15.96
N ASP A 119 11.03 19.36 16.66
CA ASP A 119 12.33 18.78 16.36
C ASP A 119 12.21 17.24 16.29
N GLU A 120 13.32 16.56 16.00
CA GLU A 120 13.38 15.09 15.96
C GLU A 120 12.98 14.44 17.30
N GLY A 121 13.24 15.10 18.43
CA GLY A 121 12.84 14.63 19.75
C GLY A 121 11.31 14.62 19.88
N LYS A 122 10.65 15.72 19.50
CA LYS A 122 9.19 15.84 19.49
C LYS A 122 8.53 14.88 18.51
N ARG A 123 9.10 14.69 17.33
CA ARG A 123 8.67 13.65 16.39
C ARG A 123 8.73 12.26 17.03
N GLY A 124 9.83 11.93 17.70
CA GLY A 124 9.99 10.68 18.44
C GLY A 124 8.97 10.50 19.58
N ASP A 125 8.69 11.57 20.33
CA ASP A 125 7.68 11.56 21.40
C ASP A 125 6.27 11.30 20.84
N VAL A 126 5.88 11.97 19.75
CA VAL A 126 4.57 11.76 19.09
C VAL A 126 4.40 10.32 18.60
N ILE A 127 5.47 9.73 18.04
CA ILE A 127 5.46 8.33 17.59
C ILE A 127 5.28 7.39 18.79
N ARG A 128 5.99 7.64 19.89
CA ARG A 128 5.89 6.84 21.12
C ARG A 128 4.48 6.92 21.71
N ASP A 129 3.89 8.11 21.79
CA ASP A 129 2.53 8.32 22.28
C ASP A 129 1.50 7.58 21.42
N LEU A 130 1.68 7.60 20.09
CA LEU A 130 0.83 6.84 19.18
C LEU A 130 0.98 5.32 19.40
N ALA A 131 2.21 4.82 19.61
CA ALA A 131 2.46 3.42 19.91
C ALA A 131 1.80 2.99 21.24
N ASP A 132 1.93 3.81 22.29
CA ASP A 132 1.33 3.58 23.61
C ASP A 132 -0.21 3.53 23.51
N GLN A 133 -0.80 4.46 22.76
CA GLN A 133 -2.23 4.47 22.49
C GLN A 133 -2.68 3.18 21.78
N ILE A 134 -1.99 2.77 20.71
CA ILE A 134 -2.33 1.56 19.96
C ILE A 134 -2.26 0.31 20.86
N VAL A 135 -1.22 0.20 21.69
CA VAL A 135 -1.07 -0.94 22.61
C VAL A 135 -2.19 -0.97 23.64
N LYS A 136 -2.55 0.18 24.21
CA LYS A 136 -3.63 0.27 25.19
C LYS A 136 -4.97 -0.17 24.59
N GLU A 137 -5.29 0.30 23.39
CA GLU A 137 -6.52 -0.08 22.66
C GLU A 137 -6.53 -1.56 22.25
N ALA A 138 -5.37 -2.16 21.99
CA ALA A 138 -5.27 -3.56 21.58
C ALA A 138 -5.40 -4.59 22.73
N VAL A 139 -5.27 -4.14 23.98
CA VAL A 139 -5.32 -4.97 25.20
C VAL A 139 -6.64 -4.78 25.96
N ALA A 140 -7.36 -3.68 25.68
CA ALA A 140 -8.72 -3.45 26.16
C ALA A 140 -9.73 -4.38 25.46
#